data_AF-A0A9E5J2K6-F1
#
_entry.id   AF-A0A9E5J2K6-F1
#
_cell.length_a   1.000
_cell.length_b   1.000
_cell.length_c   1.000
_cell.angle_alpha   90.00
_cell.angle_beta   90.00
_cell.angle_gamma   90.00
#
_symmetry.space_group_name_H-M   'P 1'
#
loop_
_entity.id
_entity.type
_entity.pdbx_description
1 polymer ?
#
loop_
_entity_poly.entity_id
_entity_poly.type
_entity_poly.pdbx_seq_one_letter_code
_entity_poly.pdbx_strand_id
1 'polypeptide(L)'
;MLAMVNLLLGLTLGLSLLAAASTWAALQWRSDRLIVQRSQTQQELRALMDTLVHDIRRAQFQGDPQNLQISPHQLLFTVNRNDNTLRDNNECSGFRLNGNLLQTQTSCQPVVWTSLNDSRSFQVLALKFQWECDTESSSQGDLLLIEVQTQASQEPIPTTWQRHVRMRNVHARMRPTTTTCTSAA
;
A
#
# COMPACT_ATOMS: atom_id res chain seq x y z
N MET A 1 58.07 -34.15 -24.68
CA MET A 1 58.00 -33.14 -23.59
C MET A 1 57.22 -31.90 -24.02
N LEU A 2 57.56 -31.23 -25.14
CA LEU A 2 56.87 -30.02 -25.64
C LEU A 2 55.34 -30.17 -25.85
N ALA A 3 54.89 -31.26 -26.47
CA ALA A 3 53.46 -31.49 -26.73
C ALA A 3 52.61 -31.62 -25.45
N MET A 4 53.20 -32.18 -24.39
CA MET A 4 52.52 -32.37 -23.11
C MET A 4 52.36 -31.04 -22.35
N VAL A 5 53.36 -30.16 -22.43
CA VAL A 5 53.33 -28.82 -21.82
C VAL A 5 52.30 -27.92 -22.51
N ASN A 6 52.23 -27.93 -23.85
CA ASN A 6 51.26 -27.13 -24.58
C ASN A 6 49.81 -27.55 -24.29
N LEU A 7 49.56 -28.86 -24.10
CA LEU A 7 48.24 -29.37 -23.72
C LEU A 7 47.83 -28.87 -22.33
N LEU A 8 48.73 -28.95 -21.35
CA LEU A 8 48.50 -28.46 -19.99
C LEU A 8 48.24 -26.94 -19.95
N LEU A 9 48.98 -26.16 -20.72
CA LEU A 9 48.77 -24.70 -20.83
C LEU A 9 47.40 -24.36 -21.44
N GLY A 10 47.00 -25.04 -22.51
CA GLY A 10 45.68 -24.83 -23.12
C GLY A 10 44.54 -25.18 -22.16
N LEU A 11 44.69 -26.28 -21.42
CA LEU A 11 43.65 -26.78 -20.51
C LEU A 11 43.51 -25.87 -19.28
N THR A 12 44.62 -25.40 -18.71
CA THR A 12 44.61 -24.47 -17.56
C THR A 12 44.00 -23.12 -17.92
N LEU A 13 44.34 -22.55 -19.09
CA LEU A 13 43.75 -21.30 -19.56
C LEU A 13 42.25 -21.45 -19.86
N GLY A 14 41.85 -22.55 -20.52
CA GLY A 14 40.46 -22.84 -20.83
C GLY A 14 39.60 -23.01 -19.56
N LEU A 15 40.09 -23.76 -18.57
CA LEU A 15 39.39 -23.94 -17.30
C LEU A 15 39.30 -22.62 -16.51
N SER A 16 40.34 -21.79 -16.54
CA SER A 16 40.33 -20.49 -15.85
C SER A 16 39.29 -19.54 -16.43
N LEU A 17 39.21 -19.46 -17.76
CA LEU A 17 38.19 -18.65 -18.46
C LEU A 17 36.78 -19.16 -18.17
N LEU A 18 36.56 -20.47 -18.21
CA LEU A 18 35.26 -21.08 -17.90
C LEU A 18 34.85 -20.85 -16.45
N ALA A 19 35.80 -20.95 -15.50
CA ALA A 19 35.57 -20.62 -14.10
C ALA A 19 35.22 -19.14 -13.89
N ALA A 20 35.91 -18.22 -14.58
CA ALA A 20 35.58 -16.80 -14.54
C ALA A 20 34.19 -16.50 -15.12
N ALA A 21 33.84 -17.09 -16.27
CA ALA A 21 32.54 -16.90 -16.90
C ALA A 21 31.39 -17.46 -16.04
N SER A 22 31.57 -18.65 -15.46
CA SER A 22 30.56 -19.28 -14.59
C SER A 22 30.37 -18.50 -13.28
N THR A 23 31.44 -18.00 -12.66
CA THR A 23 31.34 -17.16 -11.46
C THR A 23 30.65 -15.82 -11.76
N TRP A 24 30.98 -15.17 -12.88
CA TRP A 24 30.30 -13.94 -13.32
C TRP A 24 28.80 -14.18 -13.57
N ALA A 25 28.44 -15.24 -14.30
CA ALA A 25 27.04 -15.59 -14.54
C ALA A 25 26.27 -15.87 -13.23
N ALA A 26 26.90 -16.57 -12.28
CA ALA A 26 26.31 -16.81 -10.96
C ALA A 26 26.10 -15.52 -10.16
N LEU A 27 27.03 -14.58 -10.23
CA LEU A 27 26.88 -13.27 -9.60
C LEU A 27 25.76 -12.44 -10.25
N GLN A 28 25.70 -12.44 -11.58
CA GLN A 28 24.66 -11.74 -12.33
C GLN A 28 23.26 -12.25 -11.98
N TRP A 29 23.05 -13.58 -11.98
CA TRP A 29 21.75 -14.16 -11.60
C TRP A 29 21.34 -13.84 -10.16
N ARG A 30 22.29 -13.77 -9.23
CA ARG A 30 22.01 -13.34 -7.85
C ARG A 30 21.54 -11.89 -7.82
N SER A 31 22.19 -11.01 -8.57
CA SER A 31 21.78 -9.60 -8.70
C SER A 31 20.38 -9.47 -9.30
N ASP A 32 20.12 -10.17 -10.41
CA ASP A 32 18.82 -10.10 -11.10
C ASP A 32 17.67 -10.58 -10.22
N ARG A 33 17.89 -11.64 -9.43
CA ARG A 33 16.91 -12.15 -8.46
C ARG A 33 16.54 -11.09 -7.42
N LEU A 34 17.53 -10.38 -6.88
CA LEU A 34 17.32 -9.32 -5.90
C LEU A 34 16.54 -8.15 -6.50
N ILE A 35 16.87 -7.74 -7.73
CA ILE A 35 16.17 -6.66 -8.44
C ILE A 35 14.70 -7.03 -8.67
N VAL A 36 14.42 -8.26 -9.11
CA VAL A 36 13.05 -8.73 -9.35
C VAL A 36 12.25 -8.76 -8.05
N GLN A 37 12.81 -9.30 -6.97
CA GLN A 37 12.14 -9.35 -5.67
C GLN A 37 11.80 -7.93 -5.15
N ARG A 38 12.75 -7.00 -5.27
CA ARG A 38 12.53 -5.60 -4.92
C ARG A 38 11.37 -4.99 -5.71
N SER A 39 11.39 -5.18 -7.03
CA SER A 39 10.33 -4.70 -7.92
C SER A 39 8.95 -5.25 -7.55
N GLN A 40 8.85 -6.55 -7.22
CA GLN A 40 7.61 -7.19 -6.79
C GLN A 40 7.04 -6.54 -5.53
N THR A 41 7.84 -6.36 -4.48
CA THR A 41 7.38 -5.70 -3.24
C THR A 41 6.90 -4.27 -3.47
N GLN A 42 7.55 -3.53 -4.37
CA GLN A 42 7.13 -2.18 -4.76
C GLN A 42 5.81 -2.19 -5.54
N GLN A 43 5.60 -3.17 -6.42
CA GLN A 43 4.34 -3.34 -7.15
C GLN A 43 3.18 -3.69 -6.21
N GLU A 44 3.39 -4.61 -5.27
CA GLU A 44 2.38 -4.96 -4.26
C GLU A 44 1.99 -3.74 -3.41
N LEU A 45 2.98 -2.96 -2.96
CA LEU A 45 2.73 -1.76 -2.17
C LEU A 45 1.99 -0.67 -2.97
N ARG A 46 2.36 -0.48 -4.24
CA ARG A 46 1.63 0.43 -5.13
C ARG A 46 0.18 -0.03 -5.31
N ALA A 47 -0.03 -1.31 -5.58
CA ALA A 47 -1.37 -1.88 -5.73
C ALA A 47 -2.21 -1.69 -4.46
N LEU A 48 -1.61 -1.93 -3.29
CA LEU A 48 -2.25 -1.69 -1.99
C LEU A 48 -2.66 -0.22 -1.84
N MET A 49 -1.77 0.73 -2.12
CA MET A 49 -2.08 2.16 -2.04
C MET A 49 -3.17 2.55 -3.04
N ASP A 50 -3.14 2.02 -4.25
CA ASP A 50 -4.18 2.26 -5.26
C ASP A 50 -5.54 1.71 -4.81
N THR A 51 -5.58 0.55 -4.14
CA THR A 51 -6.80 0.02 -3.51
C THR A 51 -7.35 0.96 -2.44
N LEU A 52 -6.51 1.45 -1.53
CA LEU A 52 -6.94 2.41 -0.49
C LEU A 52 -7.55 3.66 -1.11
N VAL A 53 -6.84 4.26 -2.07
CA VAL A 53 -7.29 5.48 -2.76
C VAL A 53 -8.59 5.23 -3.53
N HIS A 54 -8.68 4.10 -4.22
CA HIS A 54 -9.86 3.74 -5.00
C HIS A 54 -11.10 3.62 -4.12
N ASP A 55 -11.01 2.89 -3.02
CA ASP A 55 -12.13 2.66 -2.12
C ASP A 55 -12.56 3.94 -1.38
N ILE A 56 -11.61 4.77 -0.93
CA ILE A 56 -11.91 6.08 -0.31
C ILE A 56 -12.62 6.99 -1.31
N ARG A 57 -12.21 6.99 -2.59
CA ARG A 57 -12.90 7.76 -3.63
C ARG A 57 -14.31 7.24 -3.91
N ARG A 58 -14.62 5.99 -3.60
CA ARG A 58 -15.97 5.41 -3.77
C ARG A 58 -16.87 5.65 -2.56
N ALA A 59 -16.32 6.10 -1.44
CA ALA A 59 -17.09 6.42 -0.27
C ALA A 59 -18.21 7.42 -0.61
N GLN A 60 -19.42 7.08 -0.18
CA GLN A 60 -20.64 7.83 -0.43
C GLN A 60 -21.05 8.49 0.88
N PHE A 61 -20.65 9.74 1.02
CA PHE A 61 -20.87 10.51 2.23
C PHE A 61 -22.21 11.23 2.17
N GLN A 62 -23.01 11.07 3.22
CA GLN A 62 -24.34 11.69 3.35
C GLN A 62 -24.49 12.47 4.66
N GLY A 63 -23.40 12.98 5.24
CA GLY A 63 -23.41 13.80 6.46
C GLY A 63 -23.67 13.07 7.78
N ASP A 64 -24.14 11.82 7.76
CA ASP A 64 -24.31 11.00 8.96
C ASP A 64 -22.95 10.56 9.56
N PRO A 65 -22.71 10.75 10.86
CA PRO A 65 -21.53 10.23 11.57
C PRO A 65 -21.27 8.72 11.42
N GLN A 66 -22.28 7.92 11.11
CA GLN A 66 -22.11 6.49 10.87
C GLN A 66 -21.52 6.18 9.49
N ASN A 67 -21.60 7.13 8.55
CA ASN A 67 -21.13 6.98 7.17
C ASN A 67 -19.66 7.40 7.00
N LEU A 68 -19.09 8.08 8.00
CA LEU A 68 -17.68 8.43 8.05
C LEU A 68 -17.19 8.60 9.48
N GLN A 69 -16.17 7.83 9.84
CA GLN A 69 -15.41 8.02 11.06
C GLN A 69 -13.93 7.99 10.71
N ILE A 70 -13.22 9.06 11.03
CA ILE A 70 -11.79 9.18 10.79
C ILE A 70 -11.09 9.25 12.14
N SER A 71 -10.12 8.37 12.33
CA SER A 71 -9.15 8.42 13.41
C SER A 71 -7.75 8.28 12.82
N PRO A 72 -6.68 8.60 13.58
CA PRO A 72 -5.33 8.47 13.05
C PRO A 72 -5.05 7.07 12.49
N HIS A 73 -5.46 5.99 13.14
CA HIS A 73 -5.08 4.62 12.75
C HIS A 73 -6.19 3.79 12.10
N GLN A 74 -7.38 4.39 11.93
CA GLN A 74 -8.54 3.70 11.39
C GLN A 74 -9.47 4.69 10.67
N LEU A 75 -9.92 4.28 9.50
CA LEU A 75 -10.91 4.98 8.69
C LEU A 75 -12.10 4.05 8.49
N LEU A 76 -13.30 4.49 8.83
CA LEU A 76 -14.55 3.77 8.55
C LEU A 76 -15.43 4.63 7.65
N PHE A 77 -16.03 4.01 6.64
CA PHE A 77 -16.89 4.70 5.71
C PHE A 77 -17.91 3.76 5.07
N THR A 78 -18.92 4.34 4.45
CA THR A 78 -19.92 3.58 3.70
C THR A 78 -19.77 3.75 2.20
N VAL A 79 -20.09 2.69 1.45
CA VAL A 79 -20.16 2.72 0.00
C VAL A 79 -21.53 2.21 -0.41
N ASN A 80 -22.33 3.04 -1.05
CA ASN A 80 -23.61 2.64 -1.66
C ASN A 80 -23.31 1.82 -2.92
N ARG A 81 -23.34 0.48 -2.83
CA ARG A 81 -22.91 -0.45 -3.88
C ARG A 81 -24.01 -0.74 -4.88
N ASN A 82 -25.27 -0.76 -4.44
CA ASN A 82 -26.44 -1.07 -5.27
C ASN A 82 -27.32 0.15 -5.56
N ASP A 83 -26.89 1.33 -5.13
CA ASP A 83 -27.56 2.61 -5.33
C ASP A 83 -28.98 2.70 -4.75
N ASN A 84 -29.29 1.92 -3.71
CA ASN A 84 -30.63 1.85 -3.12
C ASN A 84 -30.89 2.90 -2.02
N THR A 85 -29.91 3.74 -1.69
CA THR A 85 -29.94 4.78 -0.63
C THR A 85 -30.15 4.25 0.80
N LEU A 86 -30.21 2.94 0.97
CA LEU A 86 -30.21 2.26 2.25
C LEU A 86 -28.79 1.79 2.54
N ARG A 87 -28.50 1.52 3.82
CA ARG A 87 -27.20 0.96 4.22
C ARG A 87 -27.34 -0.54 4.37
N ASP A 88 -26.83 -1.27 3.39
CA ASP A 88 -26.81 -2.73 3.43
C ASP A 88 -25.59 -3.25 4.20
N ASN A 89 -25.67 -4.50 4.65
CA ASN A 89 -24.62 -5.10 5.47
C ASN A 89 -23.25 -5.13 4.76
N ASN A 90 -23.22 -5.26 3.42
CA ASN A 90 -22.00 -5.31 2.60
C ASN A 90 -21.50 -3.92 2.17
N GLU A 91 -22.06 -2.84 2.72
CA GLU A 91 -21.73 -1.46 2.37
C GLU A 91 -20.88 -0.76 3.43
N CYS A 92 -20.60 -1.44 4.54
CA CYS A 92 -19.56 -1.02 5.48
C CYS A 92 -18.17 -1.34 4.92
N SER A 93 -17.38 -0.29 4.77
CA SER A 93 -16.00 -0.33 4.33
C SER A 93 -15.12 0.40 5.34
N GLY A 94 -13.82 0.14 5.29
CA GLY A 94 -12.90 0.82 6.20
C GLY A 94 -11.54 0.19 6.17
N PHE A 95 -10.58 0.89 6.75
CA PHE A 95 -9.20 0.45 6.87
C PHE A 95 -8.75 0.57 8.31
N ARG A 96 -8.00 -0.43 8.78
CA ARG A 96 -7.31 -0.37 10.06
C ARG A 96 -5.99 -1.11 9.99
N LEU A 97 -5.07 -0.75 10.87
CA LEU A 97 -3.90 -1.57 11.15
C LEU A 97 -4.19 -2.48 12.35
N ASN A 98 -3.94 -3.78 12.22
CA ASN A 98 -4.01 -4.75 13.30
C ASN A 98 -2.70 -5.53 13.37
N GLY A 99 -1.85 -5.19 14.35
CA GLY A 99 -0.45 -5.62 14.34
C GLY A 99 0.27 -5.07 13.10
N ASN A 100 0.78 -5.95 12.25
CA ASN A 100 1.44 -5.59 10.98
C ASN A 100 0.61 -5.86 9.73
N LEU A 101 -0.68 -6.16 9.93
CA LEU A 101 -1.64 -6.43 8.86
C LEU A 101 -2.55 -5.23 8.68
N LEU A 102 -2.50 -4.62 7.51
CA LEU A 102 -3.51 -3.70 7.04
C LEU A 102 -4.75 -4.51 6.69
N GLN A 103 -5.88 -4.13 7.27
CA GLN A 103 -7.14 -4.84 7.07
C GLN A 103 -8.19 -3.91 6.47
N THR A 104 -9.08 -4.48 5.66
CA THR A 104 -10.29 -3.83 5.15
C THR A 104 -11.54 -4.40 5.80
N GLN A 105 -12.52 -3.55 6.09
CA GLN A 105 -13.85 -3.99 6.54
C GLN A 105 -14.72 -4.33 5.34
N THR A 106 -15.47 -5.42 5.41
CA THR A 106 -16.36 -5.87 4.33
C THR A 106 -17.82 -6.05 4.74
N SER A 107 -18.12 -5.99 6.05
CA SER A 107 -19.49 -6.10 6.57
C SER A 107 -19.74 -5.27 7.83
N CYS A 108 -20.99 -4.89 8.05
CA CYS A 108 -21.43 -4.13 9.21
C CYS A 108 -21.72 -5.01 10.43
N GLN A 109 -22.40 -6.14 10.24
CA GLN A 109 -22.92 -7.05 11.27
C GLN A 109 -22.91 -8.51 10.78
N PRO A 110 -22.14 -9.42 11.42
CA PRO A 110 -21.03 -9.08 12.29
C PRO A 110 -19.98 -8.26 11.52
N VAL A 111 -19.17 -7.48 12.23
CA VAL A 111 -18.06 -6.73 11.62
C VAL A 111 -16.98 -7.73 11.16
N VAL A 112 -16.73 -7.80 9.85
CA VAL A 112 -15.68 -8.67 9.28
C VAL A 112 -14.53 -7.82 8.76
N TRP A 113 -13.31 -8.21 9.15
CA TRP A 113 -12.05 -7.61 8.72
C TRP A 113 -11.20 -8.61 7.96
N THR A 114 -10.69 -8.22 6.79
CA THR A 114 -9.89 -9.07 5.90
C THR A 114 -8.52 -8.43 5.65
N SER A 115 -7.44 -9.22 5.65
CA SER A 115 -6.09 -8.71 5.39
C SER A 115 -5.92 -8.25 3.94
N LEU A 116 -5.27 -7.11 3.73
CA LEU A 116 -4.91 -6.56 2.42
C LEU A 116 -3.45 -6.81 2.04
N ASN A 117 -2.57 -7.04 3.02
CA ASN A 117 -1.17 -7.39 2.78
C ASN A 117 -0.83 -8.79 3.30
N ASP A 118 0.21 -9.37 2.72
CA ASP A 118 0.89 -10.55 3.24
C ASP A 118 2.17 -10.11 3.96
N SER A 119 2.23 -10.36 5.28
CA SER A 119 3.38 -10.04 6.13
C SER A 119 4.69 -10.72 5.71
N ARG A 120 4.65 -11.73 4.82
CA ARG A 120 5.83 -12.39 4.25
C ARG A 120 6.56 -11.53 3.21
N SER A 121 5.82 -10.71 2.46
CA SER A 121 6.39 -9.81 1.45
C SER A 121 6.87 -8.50 2.10
N PHE A 122 5.98 -7.87 2.86
CA PHE A 122 6.26 -6.65 3.62
C PHE A 122 5.29 -6.51 4.79
N GLN A 123 5.76 -5.80 5.81
CA GLN A 123 4.97 -5.46 6.99
C GLN A 123 4.52 -4.01 6.92
N VAL A 124 3.30 -3.73 7.40
CA VAL A 124 2.85 -2.36 7.64
C VAL A 124 3.17 -2.02 9.09
N LEU A 125 4.00 -0.99 9.29
CA LEU A 125 4.45 -0.56 10.61
C LEU A 125 3.55 0.54 11.18
N ALA A 126 3.03 1.41 10.32
CA ALA A 126 2.12 2.48 10.70
C ALA A 126 1.13 2.79 9.58
N LEU A 127 -0.08 3.13 9.97
CA LEU A 127 -1.13 3.67 9.12
C LEU A 127 -1.64 4.95 9.78
N LYS A 128 -1.59 6.06 9.04
CA LYS A 128 -2.09 7.35 9.52
C LYS A 128 -3.05 7.97 8.51
N PHE A 129 -4.14 8.51 9.02
CA PHE A 129 -5.07 9.35 8.28
C PHE A 129 -5.06 10.76 8.87
N GLN A 130 -4.89 11.76 8.01
CA GLN A 130 -5.03 13.16 8.37
C GLN A 130 -6.07 13.80 7.47
N TRP A 131 -7.07 14.42 8.08
CA TRP A 131 -8.18 15.05 7.38
C TRP A 131 -7.96 16.56 7.33
N GLU A 132 -7.79 17.06 6.11
CA GLU A 132 -7.64 18.46 5.78
C GLU A 132 -8.94 19.00 5.20
N CYS A 133 -9.45 20.04 5.84
CA CYS A 133 -10.70 20.66 5.47
C CYS A 133 -10.50 21.84 4.57
N ASP A 134 -11.28 21.85 3.51
CA ASP A 134 -11.34 22.94 2.56
C ASP A 134 -12.60 23.77 2.88
N THR A 135 -12.36 24.97 3.41
CA THR A 135 -13.41 25.90 3.81
C THR A 135 -13.78 26.89 2.70
N GLU A 136 -13.16 26.79 1.53
CA GLU A 136 -13.48 27.68 0.41
C GLU A 136 -14.89 27.40 -0.14
N SER A 137 -15.57 28.46 -0.57
CA SER A 137 -16.88 28.33 -1.22
C SER A 137 -16.81 27.58 -2.57
N SER A 138 -15.64 27.57 -3.20
CA SER A 138 -15.31 26.83 -4.43
C SER A 138 -14.87 25.38 -4.18
N SER A 139 -14.85 24.93 -2.92
CA SER A 139 -14.32 23.62 -2.57
C SER A 139 -15.01 22.50 -3.35
N GLN A 140 -14.19 21.63 -3.92
CA GLN A 140 -14.63 20.38 -4.56
C GLN A 140 -14.70 19.21 -3.57
N GLY A 141 -14.45 19.46 -2.29
CA GLY A 141 -14.42 18.48 -1.23
C GLY A 141 -13.10 18.48 -0.45
N ASP A 142 -13.19 18.03 0.80
CA ASP A 142 -12.10 17.89 1.75
C ASP A 142 -11.04 16.87 1.25
N LEU A 143 -9.81 17.02 1.75
CA LEU A 143 -8.68 16.17 1.44
C LEU A 143 -8.38 15.22 2.60
N LEU A 144 -8.05 13.98 2.27
CA LEU A 144 -7.56 12.98 3.21
C LEU A 144 -6.14 12.59 2.82
N LEU A 145 -5.17 12.91 3.68
CA LEU A 145 -3.82 12.40 3.56
C LEU A 145 -3.74 11.02 4.21
N ILE A 146 -3.29 10.05 3.42
CA ILE A 146 -3.00 8.69 3.86
C ILE A 146 -1.48 8.56 3.95
N GLU A 147 -0.96 8.19 5.11
CA GLU A 147 0.43 7.83 5.31
C GLU A 147 0.53 6.36 5.72
N VAL A 148 1.31 5.59 4.97
CA VAL A 148 1.58 4.17 5.27
C VAL A 148 3.08 4.00 5.37
N GLN A 149 3.56 3.54 6.54
CA GLN A 149 4.95 3.16 6.73
C GLN A 149 5.06 1.64 6.59
N THR A 150 5.93 1.17 5.72
CA THR A 150 6.13 -0.26 5.46
C THR A 150 7.60 -0.66 5.54
N GLN A 151 7.86 -1.94 5.81
CA GLN A 151 9.19 -2.52 5.76
C GLN A 151 9.12 -3.82 4.96
N ALA A 152 9.86 -3.87 3.85
CA ALA A 152 9.94 -5.06 3.02
C ALA A 152 10.87 -6.10 3.68
N SER A 153 10.58 -7.39 3.51
CA SER A 153 11.37 -8.45 4.14
C SER A 153 12.84 -8.48 3.70
N GLN A 154 13.16 -7.89 2.55
CA GLN A 154 14.52 -7.81 1.98
C GLN A 154 15.20 -6.46 2.22
N GLU A 155 14.50 -5.46 2.77
CA GLU A 155 15.04 -4.11 2.99
C GLU A 155 14.95 -3.74 4.48
N PRO A 156 16.07 -3.44 5.15
CA PRO A 156 16.05 -3.15 6.58
C PRO A 156 15.46 -1.77 6.89
N ILE A 157 15.39 -0.87 5.89
CA ILE A 157 14.97 0.51 6.08
C ILE A 157 13.48 0.62 5.77
N PRO A 158 12.65 1.09 6.73
CA PRO A 158 11.25 1.38 6.46
C PRO A 158 11.08 2.48 5.40
N THR A 159 10.08 2.31 4.54
CA THR A 159 9.68 3.32 3.57
C THR A 159 8.33 3.91 3.97
N THR A 160 8.19 5.23 3.83
CA THR A 160 6.93 5.93 4.06
C THR A 160 6.31 6.34 2.74
N TRP A 161 5.04 5.98 2.55
CA TRP A 161 4.24 6.36 1.40
C TRP A 161 3.12 7.29 1.84
N GLN A 162 2.95 8.38 1.09
CA GLN A 162 1.93 9.38 1.36
C GLN A 162 1.09 9.65 0.12
N ARG A 163 -0.22 9.80 0.31
CA ARG A 163 -1.15 10.11 -0.79
C ARG A 163 -2.31 10.96 -0.31
N HIS A 164 -2.55 12.07 -0.99
CA HIS A 164 -3.77 12.86 -0.84
C HIS A 164 -4.90 12.25 -1.66
N VAL A 165 -6.07 12.13 -1.04
CA VAL A 165 -7.31 11.69 -1.67
C VAL A 165 -8.39 12.73 -1.41
N ARG A 166 -8.92 13.32 -2.49
CA ARG A 166 -10.12 14.15 -2.38
C ARG A 166 -11.33 13.27 -2.12
N MET A 167 -12.01 13.52 -1.01
CA MET A 167 -13.23 12.82 -0.63
C MET A 167 -14.42 13.46 -1.36
N ARG A 168 -15.22 12.65 -2.05
CA ARG A 168 -16.44 13.15 -2.70
C ARG A 168 -17.47 13.46 -1.62
N ASN A 169 -18.33 14.46 -1.82
CA ASN A 169 -19.45 14.75 -0.90
C ASN A 169 -19.07 15.02 0.57
N VAL A 170 -17.78 15.17 0.90
CA VAL A 170 -17.30 15.63 2.21
C VAL A 170 -16.85 17.06 2.04
N HIS A 171 -17.63 18.00 2.54
CA HIS A 171 -17.33 19.42 2.49
C HIS A 171 -18.09 20.10 3.63
N ALA A 172 -17.83 21.39 3.88
CA ALA A 172 -18.30 22.11 5.07
C ALA A 172 -19.79 21.90 5.44
N ARG A 173 -20.69 21.73 4.47
CA ARG A 173 -22.14 21.53 4.72
C ARG A 173 -22.57 20.07 4.97
N MET A 174 -21.76 19.10 4.56
CA MET A 174 -22.05 17.66 4.66
C MET A 174 -21.04 16.93 5.56
N ARG A 175 -20.30 17.66 6.40
CA ARG A 175 -19.35 17.07 7.34
C ARG A 175 -20.09 16.48 8.55
N PRO A 176 -19.75 15.27 9.01
CA PRO A 176 -20.17 14.80 10.32
C PRO A 176 -19.74 15.76 11.42
N THR A 177 -20.64 16.05 12.36
CA THR A 177 -20.36 16.96 13.49
C THR A 177 -19.42 16.35 14.54
N THR A 178 -19.17 15.04 14.47
CA THR A 178 -18.40 14.27 15.45
C THR A 178 -16.90 14.21 15.17
N THR A 179 -16.44 14.73 14.03
CA THR A 179 -15.04 14.64 13.62
C THR A 179 -14.47 16.01 13.30
N THR A 180 -13.37 16.34 13.96
CA THR A 180 -12.61 17.57 13.74
C THR A 180 -11.53 17.32 12.70
N CYS A 181 -11.46 18.20 11.72
CA CYS A 181 -10.39 18.23 10.74
C CYS A 181 -9.53 19.47 10.95
N THR A 182 -8.30 19.40 10.48
CA THR A 182 -7.42 20.57 10.43
C THR A 182 -7.81 21.41 9.22
N SER A 183 -8.02 22.72 9.41
CA SER A 183 -8.16 23.63 8.27
C SER A 183 -6.88 23.57 7.43
N ALA A 184 -7.01 23.35 6.12
CA ALA A 184 -5.90 23.58 5.21
C ALA A 184 -5.50 25.06 5.34
N ALA A 185 -4.20 25.32 5.52
CA ALA A 185 -3.67 26.68 5.69
C ALA A 185 -3.80 27.52 4.42
#